data_AF-A0A838R8K0-F1
#
_entry.id   AF-A0A838R8K0-F1
#
_cell.length_a   1.000
_cell.length_b   1.000
_cell.length_c   1.000
_cell.angle_alpha   90.00
_cell.angle_beta   90.00
_cell.angle_gamma   90.00
#
_symmetry.space_group_name_H-M   'P 1'
#
loop_
_entity.id
_entity.type
_entity.pdbx_description
1 polymer ?
#
loop_
_entity_poly.entity_id
_entity_poly.type
_entity_poly.pdbx_seq_one_letter_code
_entity_poly.pdbx_strand_id
1 'polypeptide(L)'
;MFGSLHPKRLFRFSLGTLLFAMLCACGYFGNYRAGQLAGTQDRYDQLHFMKAYDVSDLMVDLSTTAQRQKRYREITEFLKRTVAADSWKSEGQVTCEIYPFPPVESLAIMQRGAVHDLIEVAMLKFREEFAKEVHPSSVPPAEQESQ
;
A
#
# COMPACT_ATOMS: atom_id res chain seq x y z
N MET A 1 -15.96 -24.02 -68.63
CA MET A 1 -15.63 -22.63 -68.23
C MET A 1 -15.22 -22.64 -66.77
N PHE A 2 -13.92 -22.75 -66.48
CA PHE A 2 -13.39 -22.62 -65.12
C PHE A 2 -12.90 -21.19 -64.93
N GLY A 3 -13.63 -20.41 -64.14
CA GLY A 3 -13.29 -19.02 -63.84
C GLY A 3 -12.00 -18.96 -63.02
N SER A 4 -11.05 -18.14 -63.46
CA SER A 4 -9.80 -17.91 -62.73
C SER A 4 -10.12 -17.18 -61.41
N LEU A 5 -10.15 -17.92 -60.30
CA LEU A 5 -10.21 -17.34 -58.96
C LEU A 5 -8.87 -16.63 -58.72
N HIS A 6 -8.90 -15.30 -58.59
CA HIS A 6 -7.71 -14.51 -58.29
C HIS A 6 -7.33 -14.65 -56.80
N PRO A 7 -6.25 -15.40 -56.45
CA PRO A 7 -5.90 -15.71 -55.06
C PRO A 7 -5.51 -14.47 -54.24
N LYS A 8 -5.12 -13.37 -54.92
CA LYS A 8 -4.71 -12.11 -54.27
C LYS A 8 -5.87 -11.37 -53.56
N ARG A 9 -7.13 -11.61 -53.94
CA ARG A 9 -8.30 -11.01 -53.26
C ARG A 9 -8.72 -11.79 -52.01
N LEU A 10 -8.58 -13.11 -52.00
CA LEU A 10 -8.91 -13.97 -50.85
C LEU A 10 -7.92 -13.76 -49.69
N PHE A 11 -6.62 -13.63 -49.97
CA PHE A 11 -5.59 -13.37 -48.95
C PHE A 11 -5.76 -12.02 -48.24
N ARG A 12 -6.25 -10.99 -48.95
CA ARG A 12 -6.50 -9.67 -48.36
C ARG A 12 -7.72 -9.67 -47.44
N PHE A 13 -8.71 -10.52 -47.71
CA PHE A 13 -9.89 -10.69 -46.86
C PHE A 13 -9.55 -11.45 -45.57
N SER A 14 -8.64 -12.42 -45.62
CA SER A 14 -8.26 -13.21 -44.44
C SER A 14 -7.33 -12.45 -43.48
N LEU A 15 -6.46 -11.57 -43.99
CA LEU A 15 -5.53 -10.83 -43.11
C LEU A 15 -6.24 -9.75 -42.29
N GLY A 16 -7.13 -8.96 -42.92
CA GLY A 16 -7.88 -7.91 -42.20
C GLY A 16 -8.83 -8.48 -41.14
N THR A 17 -9.50 -9.59 -41.46
CA THR A 17 -10.37 -10.29 -40.50
C THR A 17 -9.59 -10.93 -39.36
N LEU A 18 -8.39 -11.47 -39.62
CA LEU A 18 -7.51 -11.99 -38.58
C LEU A 18 -7.03 -10.89 -37.63
N LEU A 19 -6.59 -9.74 -38.17
CA LEU A 19 -6.16 -8.60 -37.34
C LEU A 19 -7.31 -8.06 -36.49
N PHE A 20 -8.52 -7.98 -37.05
CA PHE A 20 -9.72 -7.59 -36.31
C PHE A 20 -10.03 -8.59 -35.18
N ALA A 21 -10.00 -9.90 -35.48
CA ALA A 21 -10.21 -10.94 -34.47
C ALA A 21 -9.16 -10.89 -33.35
N MET A 22 -7.89 -10.66 -33.69
CA MET A 22 -6.83 -10.45 -32.71
C MET A 22 -7.08 -9.20 -31.85
N LEU A 23 -7.50 -8.08 -32.45
CA LEU A 23 -7.82 -6.86 -31.72
C LEU A 23 -9.01 -7.06 -30.77
N CYS A 24 -10.05 -7.78 -31.20
CA CYS A 24 -11.17 -8.17 -30.34
C CYS A 24 -10.72 -9.07 -29.18
N ALA A 25 -9.87 -10.07 -29.45
CA ALA A 25 -9.33 -10.95 -28.42
C ALA A 25 -8.45 -10.17 -27.42
N CYS A 26 -7.54 -9.33 -27.89
CA CYS A 26 -6.70 -8.48 -27.05
C CYS A 26 -7.54 -7.52 -26.19
N GLY A 27 -8.57 -6.90 -26.76
CA GLY A 27 -9.50 -6.04 -26.01
C GLY A 27 -10.26 -6.82 -24.94
N TYR A 28 -10.76 -8.02 -25.27
CA TYR A 28 -11.46 -8.87 -24.32
C TYR A 28 -10.57 -9.30 -23.15
N PHE A 29 -9.37 -9.83 -23.42
CA PHE A 29 -8.44 -10.26 -22.38
C PHE A 29 -7.87 -9.10 -21.56
N GLY A 30 -7.59 -7.96 -22.19
CA GLY A 30 -7.11 -6.76 -21.50
C GLY A 30 -8.15 -6.25 -20.50
N ASN A 31 -9.40 -6.11 -20.93
CA ASN A 31 -10.49 -5.64 -20.08
C ASN A 31 -10.84 -6.65 -18.97
N TYR A 32 -10.77 -7.95 -19.25
CA TYR A 32 -10.98 -8.97 -18.23
C TYR A 32 -9.97 -8.87 -17.08
N ARG A 33 -8.67 -8.73 -17.41
CA ARG A 33 -7.62 -8.56 -16.41
C ARG A 33 -7.78 -7.26 -15.63
N ALA A 34 -8.09 -6.16 -16.31
CA ALA A 34 -8.33 -4.87 -15.65
C ALA A 34 -9.53 -4.95 -14.68
N GLY A 35 -10.63 -5.59 -15.10
CA GLY A 35 -11.79 -5.81 -14.26
C GLY A 35 -11.51 -6.70 -13.04
N GLN A 36 -10.72 -7.77 -13.22
CA GLN A 36 -10.29 -8.60 -12.08
C GLN A 36 -9.46 -7.79 -11.07
N LEU A 37 -8.48 -7.01 -11.53
CA LEU A 37 -7.64 -6.19 -10.67
C LEU A 37 -8.46 -5.15 -9.90
N ALA A 38 -9.37 -4.46 -10.60
CA ALA A 38 -10.29 -3.50 -9.97
C ALA A 38 -11.18 -4.18 -8.91
N GLY A 39 -11.74 -5.35 -9.22
CA GLY A 39 -12.57 -6.10 -8.28
C GLY A 39 -11.79 -6.63 -7.07
N THR A 40 -10.53 -7.05 -7.26
CA THR A 40 -9.68 -7.46 -6.13
C THR A 40 -9.31 -6.29 -5.24
N GLN A 41 -9.05 -5.12 -5.82
CA GLN A 41 -8.73 -3.91 -5.08
C GLN A 41 -9.96 -3.43 -4.29
N ASP A 42 -11.13 -3.34 -4.92
CA ASP A 42 -12.37 -2.93 -4.26
C ASP A 42 -12.70 -3.87 -3.08
N ARG A 43 -12.52 -5.18 -3.28
CA ARG A 43 -12.68 -6.15 -2.20
C ARG A 43 -11.67 -5.92 -1.07
N TYR A 44 -10.39 -5.67 -1.40
CA TYR A 44 -9.37 -5.35 -0.40
C TYR A 44 -9.72 -4.10 0.39
N ASP A 45 -10.20 -3.05 -0.28
CA ASP A 45 -10.54 -1.77 0.33
C ASP A 45 -11.76 -1.87 1.28
N GLN A 46 -12.65 -2.83 1.06
CA GLN A 46 -13.86 -3.03 1.86
C GLN A 46 -13.70 -4.03 3.01
N LEU A 47 -12.76 -4.98 2.90
CA LEU A 47 -12.59 -6.04 3.91
C LEU A 47 -11.86 -5.51 5.14
N HIS A 48 -12.43 -5.77 6.31
CA HIS A 48 -11.76 -5.55 7.58
C HIS A 48 -10.89 -6.78 7.90
N PHE A 49 -9.61 -6.54 8.16
CA PHE A 49 -8.69 -7.58 8.60
C PHE A 49 -7.69 -7.01 9.61
N MET A 50 -7.05 -7.91 10.35
CA MET A 50 -6.01 -7.53 11.30
C MET A 50 -4.64 -7.63 10.64
N LYS A 51 -3.88 -6.54 10.65
CA LYS A 51 -2.49 -6.49 10.21
C LYS A 51 -1.58 -6.15 11.39
N ALA A 52 -0.47 -6.87 11.51
CA ALA A 52 0.57 -6.58 12.50
C ALA A 52 1.65 -5.70 11.87
N TYR A 53 2.03 -4.65 12.59
CA TYR A 53 3.10 -3.73 12.23
C TYR A 53 4.24 -3.89 13.23
N ASP A 54 5.38 -4.37 12.75
CA ASP A 54 6.61 -4.43 13.55
C ASP A 54 7.05 -3.01 13.90
N VAL A 55 7.34 -2.77 15.18
CA VAL A 55 7.88 -1.52 15.72
C VAL A 55 9.13 -1.74 16.58
N SER A 56 9.75 -2.92 16.49
CA SER A 56 10.94 -3.30 17.27
C SER A 56 12.09 -2.32 17.12
N ASP A 57 12.35 -1.82 15.92
CA ASP A 57 13.36 -0.81 15.62
C ASP A 57 13.14 0.53 16.36
N LEU A 58 11.91 0.87 16.74
CA LEU A 58 11.60 2.06 17.55
C LEU A 58 11.74 1.82 19.06
N MET A 59 11.98 0.56 19.46
CA MET A 59 12.02 0.10 20.84
C MET A 59 13.43 -0.31 21.29
N VAL A 60 14.40 -0.40 20.37
CA VAL A 60 15.77 -0.91 20.62
C VAL A 60 16.44 -0.22 21.81
N ASP A 61 16.34 1.10 21.92
CA ASP A 61 17.01 1.88 22.97
C ASP A 61 16.21 1.96 24.28
N LEU A 62 15.03 1.33 24.35
CA LEU A 62 14.10 1.42 25.47
C LEU A 62 14.27 0.21 26.39
N SER A 63 14.96 0.42 27.52
CA SER A 63 15.27 -0.62 28.49
C SER A 63 14.13 -0.92 29.47
N THR A 64 13.20 0.01 29.67
CA THR A 64 12.11 -0.16 30.64
C THR A 64 10.74 -0.35 29.99
N THR A 65 9.88 -1.15 30.64
CA THR A 65 8.47 -1.34 30.22
C THR A 65 7.72 -0.02 30.15
N ALA A 66 7.97 0.91 31.06
CA ALA A 66 7.31 2.22 31.08
C ALA A 66 7.67 3.08 29.86
N GLN A 67 8.94 3.08 29.44
CA GLN A 67 9.39 3.76 28.22
C GLN A 67 8.76 3.14 26.97
N ARG A 68 8.75 1.80 26.87
CA ARG A 68 8.11 1.09 25.76
C ARG A 68 6.62 1.40 25.67
N GLN A 69 5.91 1.36 26.81
CA GLN A 69 4.50 1.75 26.87
C GLN A 69 4.27 3.20 26.47
N LYS A 70 5.16 4.11 26.87
CA LYS A 70 5.11 5.51 26.43
C LYS A 70 5.27 5.60 24.90
N ARG A 71 6.24 4.89 24.32
CA ARG A 71 6.47 4.86 22.88
C ARG A 71 5.28 4.28 22.11
N TYR A 72 4.66 3.22 22.61
CA TYR A 72 3.41 2.71 22.04
C TYR A 72 2.29 3.76 22.03
N ARG A 73 2.14 4.53 23.10
CA ARG A 73 1.17 5.63 23.15
C ARG A 73 1.51 6.73 22.14
N GLU A 74 2.77 7.14 22.06
CA GLU A 74 3.25 8.14 21.09
C GLU A 74 2.93 7.71 19.64
N ILE A 75 3.24 6.45 19.27
CA ILE A 75 2.91 5.90 17.95
C ILE A 75 1.40 5.87 17.73
N THR A 76 0.63 5.38 18.72
CA THR A 76 -0.83 5.29 18.63
C THR A 76 -1.48 6.65 18.44
N GLU A 77 -1.05 7.66 19.19
CA GLU A 77 -1.53 9.04 19.09
C GLU A 77 -1.12 9.69 17.76
N PHE A 78 0.07 9.37 17.24
CA PHE A 78 0.47 9.83 15.92
C PHE A 78 -0.42 9.22 14.83
N LEU A 79 -0.64 7.91 14.86
CA LEU A 79 -1.50 7.22 13.89
C LEU A 79 -2.94 7.75 13.92
N LYS A 80 -3.51 7.95 15.10
CA LYS A 80 -4.86 8.50 15.27
C LYS A 80 -5.00 9.95 14.79
N ARG A 81 -3.92 10.73 14.82
CA ARG A 81 -3.90 12.11 14.30
C ARG A 81 -3.70 12.16 12.79
N THR A 82 -2.91 11.24 12.23
CA THR A 82 -2.54 11.24 10.81
C THR A 82 -3.58 10.57 9.92
N VAL A 83 -4.19 9.49 10.39
CA VAL A 83 -5.28 8.80 9.69
C VAL A 83 -6.61 9.45 10.07
N ALA A 84 -7.51 9.60 9.10
CA ALA A 84 -8.79 10.28 9.28
C ALA A 84 -9.55 9.74 10.52
N ALA A 85 -10.10 10.66 11.33
CA ALA A 85 -10.79 10.32 12.58
C ALA A 85 -11.96 9.34 12.37
N ASP A 86 -12.63 9.45 11.22
CA ASP A 86 -13.76 8.58 10.86
C ASP A 86 -13.32 7.13 10.62
N SER A 87 -12.08 6.89 10.19
CA SER A 87 -11.57 5.53 9.98
C SER A 87 -11.51 4.74 11.29
N TRP A 88 -11.34 5.40 12.43
CA TRP A 88 -11.24 4.75 13.75
C TRP A 88 -12.60 4.50 14.42
N LYS A 89 -13.70 4.92 13.80
CA LYS A 89 -15.05 4.61 14.30
C LYS A 89 -15.33 3.14 14.05
N SER A 90 -15.89 2.47 15.07
CA SER A 90 -16.38 1.10 14.91
C SER A 90 -17.56 1.09 13.92
N GLU A 91 -17.55 0.14 12.99
CA GLU A 91 -18.64 -0.06 12.02
C GLU A 91 -19.29 -1.43 12.28
N GLY A 92 -20.57 -1.42 12.66
CA GLY A 92 -21.30 -2.64 12.99
C GLY A 92 -20.71 -3.34 14.22
N GLN A 93 -20.19 -4.56 14.02
CA GLN A 93 -19.57 -5.38 15.08
C GLN A 93 -18.04 -5.30 15.08
N VAL A 94 -17.42 -4.58 14.15
CA VAL A 94 -15.96 -4.50 14.03
C VAL A 94 -15.44 -3.28 14.79
N THR A 95 -14.56 -3.51 15.76
CA THR A 95 -13.86 -2.45 16.51
C THR A 95 -12.54 -2.09 15.82
N CYS A 96 -12.46 -0.84 15.36
CA CYS A 96 -11.32 -0.27 14.67
C CYS A 96 -10.29 0.26 15.67
N GLU A 97 -9.59 -0.65 16.36
CA GLU A 97 -8.67 -0.31 17.45
C GLU A 97 -7.22 -0.72 17.16
N ILE A 98 -6.29 -0.11 17.90
CA ILE A 98 -4.86 -0.39 17.87
C ILE A 98 -4.52 -1.16 19.14
N TYR A 99 -4.05 -2.40 18.98
CA TYR A 99 -3.66 -3.27 20.07
C TYR A 99 -2.14 -3.39 20.12
N PRO A 100 -1.47 -2.86 21.17
CA PRO A 100 -0.06 -3.12 21.36
C PRO A 100 0.15 -4.59 21.68
N PHE A 101 1.17 -5.19 21.09
CA PHE A 101 1.58 -6.57 21.33
C PHE A 101 3.05 -6.60 21.79
N PRO A 102 3.31 -6.23 23.07
CA PRO A 102 4.66 -6.06 23.62
C PRO A 102 5.62 -7.25 23.46
N PRO A 103 5.18 -8.53 23.54
CA PRO A 103 6.11 -9.66 23.48
C PRO A 103 6.93 -9.78 22.18
N VAL A 104 6.41 -9.25 21.07
CA VAL A 104 7.06 -9.26 19.74
C VAL A 104 7.22 -7.86 19.17
N GLU A 105 7.15 -6.85 20.05
CA GLU A 105 7.37 -5.46 19.70
C GLU A 105 6.56 -4.98 18.49
N SER A 106 5.28 -5.35 18.44
CA SER A 106 4.40 -5.07 17.30
C SER A 106 3.11 -4.36 17.70
N LEU A 107 2.45 -3.72 16.73
CA LEU A 107 1.10 -3.17 16.83
C LEU A 107 0.17 -3.97 15.94
N ALA A 108 -0.87 -4.58 16.51
CA ALA A 108 -1.94 -5.22 15.75
C ALA A 108 -3.08 -4.22 15.55
N ILE A 109 -3.49 -4.01 14.30
CA ILE A 109 -4.54 -3.04 13.95
C ILE A 109 -5.59 -3.74 13.11
N MET A 110 -6.87 -3.60 13.50
CA MET A 110 -8.02 -4.10 12.74
C MET A 110 -8.57 -2.95 11.88
N GLN A 111 -8.44 -3.03 10.56
CA GLN A 111 -8.86 -1.98 9.65
C GLN A 111 -9.22 -2.49 8.24
N ARG A 112 -9.77 -1.59 7.42
CA ARG A 112 -9.95 -1.78 5.98
C ARG A 112 -8.63 -1.70 5.22
N GLY A 113 -8.52 -2.39 4.08
CA GLY A 113 -7.31 -2.41 3.25
C GLY A 113 -6.81 -1.01 2.87
N ALA A 114 -7.68 -0.16 2.33
CA ALA A 114 -7.33 1.22 2.00
C ALA A 114 -6.79 2.03 3.21
N VAL A 115 -7.29 1.74 4.42
CA VAL A 115 -6.82 2.40 5.65
C VAL A 115 -5.47 1.82 6.09
N HIS A 116 -5.24 0.51 5.89
CA HIS A 116 -3.95 -0.11 6.14
C HIS A 116 -2.81 0.50 5.32
N ASP A 117 -3.09 0.88 4.07
CA ASP A 117 -2.13 1.55 3.20
C ASP A 117 -1.78 2.96 3.75
N LEU A 118 -2.78 3.69 4.25
CA LEU A 118 -2.56 4.99 4.92
C LEU A 118 -1.77 4.84 6.23
N ILE A 119 -2.06 3.80 7.02
CA ILE A 119 -1.31 3.49 8.25
C ILE A 119 0.15 3.17 7.91
N GLU A 120 0.41 2.43 6.83
CA GLU A 120 1.76 2.08 6.41
C GLU A 120 2.57 3.32 6.04
N VAL A 121 1.98 4.24 5.27
CA VAL A 121 2.59 5.55 4.99
C VAL A 121 2.80 6.38 6.26
N ALA A 122 1.83 6.37 7.19
CA ALA A 122 1.97 7.08 8.46
C ALA A 122 3.10 6.49 9.33
N MET A 123 3.24 5.16 9.38
CA MET A 123 4.32 4.50 10.10
C MET A 123 5.69 4.86 9.52
N LEU A 124 5.83 4.89 8.19
CA LEU A 124 7.08 5.34 7.54
C LEU A 124 7.42 6.80 7.91
N LYS A 125 6.44 7.71 7.88
CA LYS A 125 6.65 9.10 8.30
C LYS A 125 7.08 9.20 9.77
N PHE A 126 6.45 8.45 10.66
CA PHE A 126 6.83 8.42 12.07
C PHE A 126 8.29 7.99 12.25
N ARG A 127 8.74 6.99 11.49
CA ARG A 127 10.14 6.53 11.49
C ARG A 127 11.10 7.61 11.02
N GLU A 128 10.76 8.32 9.95
CA GLU A 128 11.57 9.43 9.43
C GLU A 128 11.68 10.59 10.43
N GLU A 129 10.58 10.94 11.10
CA GLU A 129 10.57 11.95 12.16
C GLU A 129 11.42 11.51 13.36
N PHE A 130 11.24 10.25 13.79
CA PHE A 130 12.01 9.69 14.89
C PHE A 130 13.52 9.64 14.60
N ALA A 131 13.91 9.24 13.38
CA ALA A 131 15.33 9.21 12.99
C ALA A 131 15.99 10.60 13.04
N LYS A 132 15.25 11.66 12.69
CA LYS A 132 15.72 13.05 12.79
C LYS A 132 15.89 13.51 14.24
N GLU A 133 15.01 13.09 15.14
CA GLU A 133 15.10 13.41 16.57
C GLU A 133 16.29 12.70 17.25
N VAL A 134 16.57 11.45 16.86
CA VAL A 134 17.68 10.67 17.43
C VAL A 134 19.04 11.14 16.90
N HIS A 135 19.12 11.64 15.66
CA HIS A 135 20.35 12.13 15.05
C HIS A 135 20.27 13.61 14.60
N PRO A 136 20.17 14.57 15.53
CA PRO A 136 20.01 15.99 15.19
C PRO A 136 21.27 16.64 14.58
N SER A 137 22.37 15.91 14.38
CA SER A 137 23.69 16.47 14.06
C SER A 137 24.45 15.66 13.00
N SER A 138 24.02 15.78 11.76
CA SER A 138 24.93 15.77 10.63
C SER A 138 24.70 17.02 9.79
N VAL A 139 24.83 18.18 10.45
CA VAL A 139 25.06 19.42 9.72
C VAL A 139 26.41 19.25 9.01
N PRO A 140 26.47 19.30 7.67
CA PRO A 140 27.75 19.19 6.97
C PRO A 140 28.67 20.30 7.49
N PRO A 141 29.96 20.01 7.78
CA PRO A 141 30.90 21.06 8.14
C PRO A 141 30.87 22.08 7.02
N ALA A 142 30.44 23.31 7.35
CA ALA A 142 30.49 24.43 6.44
C ALA A 142 31.90 24.48 5.86
N GLU A 143 31.99 24.40 4.54
CA GLU A 143 33.22 24.62 3.80
C GLU A 143 33.84 25.92 4.32
N GLN A 144 34.92 25.79 5.10
CA GLN A 144 35.78 26.91 5.39
C GLN A 144 36.48 27.24 4.07
N GLU A 145 35.90 28.17 3.31
CA GLU A 145 36.56 28.84 2.20
C GLU A 145 37.92 29.36 2.71
N SER A 146 38.97 28.72 2.23
CA SER A 146 40.35 29.10 2.49
C SER A 146 40.60 30.49 1.91
N GLN A 147 40.95 31.43 2.79
CA GLN A 147 41.65 32.67 2.44
C GLN A 147 43.04 32.37 1.87
#